data_AF-A0A9X4PFB1-F1
#
_entry.id   AF-A0A9X4PFB1-F1
#
_cell.length_a   1.000
_cell.length_b   1.000
_cell.length_c   1.000
_cell.angle_alpha   90.00
_cell.angle_beta   90.00
_cell.angle_gamma   90.00
#
_symmetry.space_group_name_H-M   'P 1'
#
loop_
_entity.id
_entity.type
_entity.pdbx_description
1 polymer ?
#
loop_
_entity_poly.entity_id
_entity_poly.type
_entity_poly.pdbx_seq_one_letter_code
_entity_poly.pdbx_strand_id
1 'polypeptide(L)' 'MIKLINEIREISFKNVYLKTGNEEIASYLSDDFELIAKSLFLNKDNWIITHLWKPYLQSKIYIE' A
#
# COMPACT_ATOMS: atom_id res chain seq x y z
N MET A 1 -14.90 -8.25 2.09
CA MET A 1 -13.48 -8.34 1.69
C MET A 1 -13.15 -7.36 0.57
N ILE A 2 -13.73 -7.49 -0.64
CA ILE A 2 -13.46 -6.57 -1.77
C ILE A 2 -13.76 -5.11 -1.42
N LYS A 3 -14.89 -4.82 -0.77
CA LYS A 3 -15.26 -3.46 -0.34
C LYS A 3 -14.19 -2.81 0.56
N LEU A 4 -13.70 -3.55 1.55
CA LEU A 4 -12.67 -3.08 2.49
C LEU A 4 -11.32 -2.85 1.79
N ILE A 5 -10.96 -3.72 0.84
CA ILE A 5 -9.76 -3.51 0.00
C ILE A 5 -9.90 -2.22 -0.82
N ASN A 6 -11.06 -1.98 -1.43
CA ASN A 6 -11.30 -0.75 -2.18
C ASN A 6 -11.25 0.50 -1.30
N GLU A 7 -11.83 0.44 -0.09
CA GLU A 7 -11.75 1.54 0.89
C GLU A 7 -10.29 1.84 1.28
N ILE A 8 -9.47 0.80 1.51
CA ILE A 8 -8.04 0.95 1.81
C ILE A 8 -7.31 1.62 0.64
N ARG A 9 -7.57 1.19 -0.60
CA ARG A 9 -6.97 1.79 -1.80
C ARG A 9 -7.34 3.26 -1.93
N GLU A 10 -8.62 3.58 -1.79
CA GLU A 10 -9.13 4.95 -1.92
C GLU A 10 -8.53 5.88 -0.85
N ILE A 11 -8.46 5.43 0.40
CA ILE A 11 -7.86 6.18 1.50
C ILE A 11 -6.37 6.40 1.25
N SER A 12 -5.66 5.36 0.79
CA SER A 12 -4.22 5.43 0.51
C SER A 12 -3.93 6.43 -0.61
N PHE A 13 -4.65 6.33 -1.73
CA PHE A 13 -4.53 7.25 -2.85
C PHE A 13 -4.79 8.69 -2.41
N LYS A 14 -5.94 8.96 -1.78
CA LYS A 14 -6.36 10.32 -1.40
C LYS A 14 -5.36 10.98 -0.46
N ASN A 15 -4.88 10.25 0.56
CA ASN A 15 -3.92 10.81 1.51
C ASN A 15 -2.59 11.19 0.87
N VAL A 16 -2.10 10.38 -0.07
CA VAL A 16 -0.83 10.64 -0.76
C VAL A 16 -0.98 11.77 -1.76
N TYR A 17 -2.06 11.75 -2.55
CA TYR A 17 -2.35 12.81 -3.51
C TYR A 17 -2.51 14.17 -2.82
N LEU A 18 -3.25 14.23 -1.70
CA LEU A 18 -3.43 15.46 -0.92
C LEU A 18 -2.10 16.04 -0.40
N LYS A 19 -1.11 15.20 -0.09
CA LYS A 19 0.19 15.64 0.45
C LYS A 19 1.22 15.98 -0.63
N THR A 20 1.17 15.29 -1.76
CA THR A 20 2.23 15.35 -2.79
C THR A 20 1.79 16.10 -4.04
N GLY A 21 0.48 16.19 -4.30
CA GLY A 21 -0.07 16.62 -5.58
C GLY A 21 0.27 15.71 -6.76
N ASN A 22 0.90 14.54 -6.50
CA ASN A 22 1.42 13.65 -7.52
C ASN A 22 0.53 12.40 -7.61
N GLU A 23 -0.18 12.27 -8.74
CA GLU A 23 -1.09 11.16 -9.02
C GLU A 23 -0.37 9.82 -9.22
N GLU A 24 0.82 9.82 -9.81
CA GLU A 24 1.61 8.62 -10.07
C GLU A 24 2.07 7.99 -8.75
N ILE A 25 2.65 8.79 -7.85
CA ILE A 25 3.06 8.33 -6.51
C ILE A 25 1.84 7.84 -5.70
N ALA A 26 0.70 8.55 -5.80
CA ALA A 26 -0.52 8.14 -5.12
C ALA A 26 -1.07 6.80 -5.66
N SER A 27 -0.96 6.58 -6.97
CA SER A 27 -1.37 5.34 -7.63
C SER A 27 -0.51 4.16 -7.17
N TYR A 28 0.82 4.32 -7.16
CA TYR A 28 1.73 3.28 -6.68
C TYR A 28 1.45 2.90 -5.23
N LEU A 29 1.26 3.87 -4.33
CA LEU A 29 0.91 3.55 -2.95
C LEU A 29 -0.44 2.82 -2.85
N SER A 30 -1.45 3.24 -3.60
CA SER A 30 -2.74 2.55 -3.63
C SER A 30 -2.60 1.06 -4.01
N ASP A 31 -1.77 0.77 -5.01
CA ASP A 31 -1.56 -0.59 -5.49
C ASP A 31 -0.77 -1.45 -4.49
N ASP A 32 0.24 -0.88 -3.82
CA ASP A 32 0.95 -1.55 -2.72
C ASP A 32 0.00 -1.94 -1.59
N PHE A 33 -0.89 -1.02 -1.19
CA PHE A 33 -1.87 -1.28 -0.14
C PHE A 33 -2.94 -2.31 -0.55
N GLU A 34 -3.26 -2.42 -1.85
CA GLU A 34 -4.07 -3.54 -2.35
C GLU A 34 -3.36 -4.88 -2.15
N LEU A 35 -2.09 -4.98 -2.55
CA LEU A 35 -1.29 -6.20 -2.46
C LEU A 35 -1.11 -6.64 -1.00
N ILE A 36 -0.84 -5.68 -0.11
CA ILE A 36 -0.70 -5.93 1.34
C ILE A 36 -2.04 -6.42 1.90
N ALA A 37 -3.15 -5.73 1.62
CA ALA A 37 -4.46 -6.12 2.13
C ALA A 37 -4.86 -7.53 1.67
N LYS A 38 -4.70 -7.84 0.38
CA LYS A 38 -4.95 -9.19 -0.15
C LYS A 38 -4.08 -10.26 0.52
N SER A 39 -2.80 -9.97 0.74
CA SER A 39 -1.86 -10.93 1.36
C SER A 39 -2.25 -11.23 2.82
N LEU A 40 -2.62 -10.20 3.58
CA LEU A 40 -3.14 -10.35 4.95
C LEU A 40 -4.44 -11.16 4.99
N PHE A 41 -5.40 -10.88 4.09
CA PHE A 41 -6.67 -11.62 4.05
C PHE A 41 -6.50 -13.10 3.70
N LEU A 42 -5.52 -13.42 2.85
CA LEU A 42 -5.22 -14.80 2.51
C LEU A 42 -4.41 -15.52 3.59
N ASN A 43 -4.04 -14.82 4.66
CA ASN A 43 -3.13 -15.28 5.72
C ASN A 43 -1.85 -15.90 5.16
N LYS A 44 -1.39 -15.38 4.02
CA LYS A 44 -0.18 -15.80 3.33
C LYS A 44 0.92 -14.83 3.70
N ASP A 45 1.70 -15.20 4.70
CA ASP A 45 2.96 -14.53 4.94
C ASP A 45 3.86 -14.80 3.73
N ASN A 46 4.21 -13.76 2.99
CA ASN A 46 4.87 -13.88 1.70
C ASN A 46 5.81 -12.68 1.49
N TRP A 47 6.46 -12.65 0.33
CA TRP A 47 7.39 -11.59 -0.04
C TRP A 47 6.78 -10.18 0.08
N ILE A 48 5.46 -10.03 -0.11
CA ILE A 48 4.74 -8.74 -0.02
C ILE A 48 4.77 -8.22 1.43
N ILE A 49 4.48 -9.04 2.43
CA ILE A 49 4.52 -8.56 3.83
C ILE A 49 5.96 -8.22 4.25
N THR A 50 6.92 -9.04 3.83
CA THR A 50 8.33 -8.88 4.23
C THR A 50 9.06 -7.75 3.50
N HIS A 51 8.74 -7.48 2.24
CA HIS A 51 9.47 -6.53 1.38
C HIS A 51 8.65 -5.29 0.97
N LEU A 52 7.31 -5.33 1.00
CA LEU A 52 6.47 -4.15 0.77
C LEU A 52 6.01 -3.53 2.09
N TRP A 53 5.38 -4.30 2.99
CA TRP A 53 4.82 -3.74 4.22
C TRP A 53 5.87 -3.27 5.25
N LYS A 54 6.93 -4.07 5.45
CA LYS A 54 7.96 -3.78 6.46
C LYS A 54 8.68 -2.43 6.23
N PRO A 55 9.07 -2.04 5.00
CA PRO A 55 9.59 -0.69 4.73
C PRO A 55 8.65 0.45 5.15
N TYR A 56 7.35 0.34 4.86
CA TYR A 56 6.35 1.34 5.28
C TYR A 56 6.32 1.53 6.80
N LEU A 57 6.39 0.43 7.57
CA LEU A 57 6.45 0.49 9.04
C LEU A 57 7.73 1.14 9.57
N GLN A 58 8.85 0.95 8.86
CA GLN A 58 10.15 1.43 9.29
C GLN A 58 10.43 2.87 8.84
N SER A 59 9.53 3.49 8.06
CA SER A 59 9.79 4.76 7.37
C SER A 59 11.09 4.74 6.56
N LYS A 60 11.53 3.55 6.14
CA LYS A 60 12.74 3.33 5.36
C LYS A 60 12.34 3.18 3.91
N ILE A 61 12.57 4.22 3.13
CA ILE A 61 12.46 4.14 1.68
C ILE A 61 13.79 3.61 1.18
N TYR A 62 13.81 2.38 0.64
CA TYR A 62 14.97 1.89 -0.11
C TYR A 62 14.86 2.52 -1.49
N ILE A 63 15.59 3.62 -1.68
CA ILE A 63 15.86 4.17 -3.00
C ILE A 63 17.16 3.48 -3.43
N GLU A 64 17.08 2.53 -4.37
CA GLU A 64 18.25 2.03 -5.09
C GLU A 64 18.77 3.09 -6.07
#